data_AF-A0A7D5S1L9-F1
#
_entry.id   AF-A0A7D5S1L9-F1
#
_cell.length_a   1.000
_cell.length_b   1.000
_cell.length_c   1.000
_cell.angle_alpha   90.00
_cell.angle_beta   90.00
_cell.angle_gamma   90.00
#
_symmetry.space_group_name_H-M   'P 1'
#
loop_
_entity.id
_entity.type
_entity.pdbx_description
1 polymer ?
#
loop_
_entity_poly.entity_id
_entity_poly.type
_entity_poly.pdbx_seq_one_letter_code
_entity_poly.pdbx_strand_id
1 'polypeptide(L)' 'MVSATVYPGSVKANVIRIARAHGWNTVVWNATSDYRWYGTTRITANNLSSLFSKMLYDYPLQAIFYHGNHVLVIGPRNLP' A
#
# COMPACT_ATOMS: atom_id res chain seq x y z
N MET A 1 -6.55 14.85 -4.06
CA MET A 1 -5.35 14.71 -3.20
C MET A 1 -5.72 13.84 -2.01
N VAL A 2 -4.86 12.89 -1.66
CA VAL A 2 -5.05 11.96 -0.54
C VAL A 2 -3.86 12.04 0.42
N SER A 3 -4.09 11.74 1.68
CA SER A 3 -3.05 11.67 2.69
C SER A 3 -3.31 10.53 3.64
N ALA A 4 -2.24 9.84 4.05
CA ALA A 4 -2.30 8.81 5.06
C ALA A 4 -1.09 8.87 5.99
N THR A 5 -1.32 8.60 7.27
CA THR A 5 -0.24 8.34 8.23
C THR A 5 0.13 6.87 8.15
N VAL A 6 1.41 6.56 8.03
CA VAL A 6 2.00 5.21 8.15
C VAL A 6 2.64 5.12 9.54
N TYR A 7 2.31 4.07 10.28
CA TYR A 7 2.80 3.83 11.64
C TYR A 7 3.93 2.78 11.63
N PRO A 8 4.82 2.77 12.64
CA PRO A 8 5.82 1.74 12.80
C PRO A 8 5.20 0.35 12.87
N GLY A 9 5.86 -0.64 12.26
CA GLY A 9 5.42 -2.04 12.31
C GLY A 9 5.18 -2.63 10.91
N SER A 10 4.20 -3.52 10.78
CA SER A 10 3.93 -4.25 9.55
C SER A 10 3.53 -3.32 8.38
N VAL A 11 4.23 -3.45 7.25
CA VAL A 11 3.85 -2.79 5.99
C VAL A 11 2.49 -3.29 5.54
N LYS A 12 2.24 -4.61 5.60
CA LYS A 12 0.94 -5.21 5.30
C LYS A 12 -0.20 -4.60 6.12
N ALA A 13 -0.04 -4.47 7.43
CA ALA A 13 -1.05 -3.89 8.30
C ALA A 13 -1.34 -2.43 7.95
N ASN A 14 -0.29 -1.64 7.68
CA ASN A 14 -0.45 -0.26 7.23
C ASN A 14 -1.19 -0.16 5.89
N VAL A 15 -0.83 -1.00 4.91
CA VAL A 15 -1.53 -1.03 3.62
C VAL A 15 -3.00 -1.34 3.81
N ILE A 16 -3.34 -2.41 4.55
CA ILE A 16 -4.73 -2.80 4.77
C ILE A 16 -5.52 -1.69 5.45
N ARG A 17 -4.96 -1.05 6.48
CA ARG A 17 -5.61 0.06 7.19
C ARG A 17 -5.88 1.24 6.26
N ILE A 18 -4.87 1.65 5.49
CA ILE A 18 -4.97 2.79 4.57
C ILE A 18 -5.96 2.47 3.44
N ALA A 19 -5.87 1.29 2.84
CA ALA A 19 -6.77 0.87 1.77
C ALA A 19 -8.24 0.90 2.22
N ARG A 20 -8.55 0.30 3.38
CA ARG A 20 -9.90 0.31 3.96
C ARG A 20 -10.41 1.71 4.26
N ALA A 21 -9.56 2.59 4.78
CA ALA A 21 -9.92 3.99 5.03
C ALA A 21 -10.29 4.76 3.74
N HIS A 22 -9.88 4.25 2.57
CA HIS A 22 -10.21 4.79 1.26
C HIS A 22 -11.21 3.92 0.46
N GLY A 23 -11.96 3.03 1.13
CA GLY A 23 -13.01 2.21 0.51
C GLY A 23 -12.54 0.89 -0.12
N TRP A 24 -11.23 0.62 -0.17
CA TRP A 24 -10.67 -0.62 -0.70
C TRP A 24 -10.67 -1.71 0.39
N ASN A 25 -11.82 -2.34 0.59
CA ASN A 25 -12.03 -3.33 1.65
C ASN A 25 -11.36 -4.68 1.35
N THR A 26 -11.25 -5.04 0.08
CA THR A 26 -10.64 -6.29 -0.37
C THR A 26 -9.17 -6.06 -0.72
N VAL A 27 -8.28 -6.52 0.16
CA VAL A 27 -6.82 -6.40 -0.02
C VAL A 27 -6.20 -7.79 -0.03
N VAL A 28 -5.56 -8.15 -1.13
CA VAL A 28 -4.82 -9.40 -1.28
C VAL A 28 -3.33 -9.11 -1.08
N TRP A 29 -2.74 -9.73 -0.08
CA TRP A 29 -1.29 -9.69 0.13
C TRP A 29 -0.65 -10.89 -0.57
N ASN A 30 -0.14 -10.67 -1.77
CA ASN A 30 0.51 -11.64 -2.64
C ASN A 30 2.04 -11.48 -2.65
N ALA A 31 2.63 -11.13 -1.51
CA ALA A 31 4.09 -11.13 -1.33
C ALA A 31 4.47 -12.19 -0.30
N THR A 32 5.62 -12.84 -0.50
CA THR A 32 6.13 -13.92 0.37
C THR A 32 6.45 -13.43 1.77
N SER A 33 7.02 -12.23 1.87
CA SER A 33 7.43 -11.62 3.13
C SER A 33 6.61 -10.37 3.43
N ASP A 34 6.35 -10.14 4.71
CA ASP A 34 5.98 -8.83 5.22
C ASP A 34 7.23 -8.05 5.64
N TYR A 35 7.15 -6.74 5.58
CA TYR A 35 8.27 -5.84 5.88
C TYR A 35 7.94 -4.98 7.09
N ARG A 36 8.99 -4.46 7.72
CA ARG A 36 8.86 -3.51 8.82
C ARG A 36 9.05 -2.09 8.32
N TRP A 37 8.05 -1.26 8.61
CA TRP A 37 8.13 0.19 8.51
C TRP A 37 8.70 0.76 9.81
N TYR A 38 9.64 1.70 9.69
CA TYR A 38 10.29 2.35 10.81
C TYR A 38 9.83 3.81 10.94
N GLY A 39 9.42 4.20 12.14
CA GLY A 39 8.94 5.56 12.41
C GLY A 39 7.50 5.81 11.96
N THR A 40 6.97 6.97 12.35
CA THR A 40 5.66 7.44 11.91
C THR A 40 5.87 8.49 10.82
N THR A 41 5.23 8.32 9.67
CA THR A 41 5.39 9.22 8.52
C THR A 41 4.05 9.55 7.91
N ARG A 42 3.82 10.82 7.56
CA ARG A 42 2.65 11.22 6.79
C ARG A 42 3.02 11.29 5.31
N ILE A 43 2.30 10.55 4.48
CA ILE A 43 2.46 10.55 3.03
C ILE A 43 1.30 11.33 2.39
N THR A 44 1.61 12.17 1.41
CA THR A 44 0.65 12.92 0.60
C THR A 44 0.85 12.61 -0.89
N ALA A 45 -0.24 12.43 -1.63
CA ALA A 45 -0.20 12.13 -3.06
C ALA A 45 -1.49 12.57 -3.77
N ASN A 46 -1.48 12.53 -5.10
CA ASN A 46 -2.63 12.95 -5.91
C ASN A 46 -3.83 12.02 -5.76
N ASN A 47 -3.57 10.71 -5.69
CA ASN A 47 -4.55 9.64 -5.53
C ASN A 47 -3.94 8.47 -4.73
N LEU A 48 -4.77 7.47 -4.40
CA LEU A 48 -4.36 6.33 -3.57
C LEU A 48 -3.29 5.47 -4.23
N SER A 49 -3.31 5.33 -5.56
CA SER A 49 -2.29 4.59 -6.30
C SER A 49 -0.92 5.24 -6.13
N SER A 50 -0.81 6.55 -6.38
CA SER A 50 0.43 7.29 -6.16
C SER A 50 0.87 7.30 -4.69
N LEU A 51 -0.08 7.26 -3.73
CA LEU A 51 0.25 7.14 -2.31
C LEU A 51 0.96 5.81 -2.02
N PHE A 52 0.44 4.69 -2.51
CA PHE A 52 1.10 3.40 -2.33
C PHE A 52 2.38 3.27 -3.16
N SER A 53 2.47 3.87 -4.35
CA SER A 53 3.75 3.94 -5.08
C SER A 53 4.84 4.61 -4.25
N LYS A 54 4.52 5.71 -3.55
CA LYS A 54 5.46 6.38 -2.63
C LYS A 54 5.76 5.54 -1.39
N MET A 55 4.74 4.99 -0.75
CA MET A 55 4.90 4.18 0.47
C MET A 55 5.72 2.92 0.21
N LEU A 56 5.54 2.28 -0.94
CA LEU A 56 6.17 1.00 -1.26
C LEU A 56 7.49 1.16 -2.00
N TYR A 57 7.95 2.39 -2.25
CA TYR A 57 9.10 2.67 -3.13
C TYR A 57 10.36 1.88 -2.74
N ASP A 58 10.71 1.88 -1.45
CA ASP A 58 11.92 1.22 -0.91
C ASP A 58 11.76 -0.30 -0.68
N TYR A 59 10.57 -0.84 -0.96
CA TYR A 59 10.30 -2.28 -0.87
C TYR A 59 10.22 -2.88 -2.28
N PRO A 60 10.53 -4.17 -2.45
CA PRO A 60 10.32 -4.88 -3.71
C PRO A 60 8.82 -5.20 -3.92
N LEU A 61 7.94 -4.24 -3.63
CA LEU A 61 6.49 -4.35 -3.65
C LEU A 61 5.89 -3.31 -4.59
N GLN A 62 4.70 -3.63 -5.09
CA GLN A 62 3.84 -2.73 -5.85
C GLN A 62 2.37 -2.95 -5.48
N ALA A 63 1.57 -1.89 -5.67
CA ALA A 63 0.12 -1.91 -5.50
C ALA A 63 -0.55 -1.97 -6.87
N ILE A 64 -1.42 -2.98 -7.07
CA ILE A 64 -2.17 -3.19 -8.30
C ILE A 64 -3.66 -3.07 -7.97
N PHE A 65 -4.35 -2.17 -8.66
CA PHE A 65 -5.76 -1.87 -8.44
C PHE A 65 -6.63 -2.51 -9.53
N TYR A 66 -7.43 -3.51 -9.14
CA TYR A 66 -8.45 -4.09 -10.00
C TYR A 66 -9.77 -3.35 -9.79
N HIS A 67 -9.97 -2.29 -10.57
CA HIS A 67 -11.11 -1.38 -10.41
C HIS A 67 -12.48 -2.04 -10.61
N GLY A 68 -12.61 -2.99 -11.54
CA GLY A 68 -13.90 -3.66 -11.81
C GLY A 68 -14.46 -4.41 -10.60
N ASN A 69 -13.59 -5.04 -9.81
CA ASN A 69 -13.97 -5.84 -8.64
C ASN A 69 -13.61 -5.18 -7.30
N HIS A 70 -13.09 -3.94 -7.34
CA HIS A 70 -12.66 -3.19 -6.16
C HIS A 70 -11.64 -3.95 -5.27
N VAL A 71 -10.69 -4.64 -5.91
CA VAL A 71 -9.63 -5.42 -5.24
C VAL A 71 -8.28 -4.72 -5.36
N LEU A 72 -7.61 -4.52 -4.22
CA LEU A 72 -6.21 -4.10 -4.17
C LEU A 72 -5.33 -5.34 -3.97
N VAL A 73 -4.36 -5.55 -4.85
CA VAL A 73 -3.33 -6.58 -4.69
C VAL A 73 -1.99 -5.93 -4.39
N ILE A 74 -1.31 -6.38 -3.35
CA ILE A 74 0.10 -6.07 -3.10
C ILE A 74 0.92 -7.27 -3.50
N GLY A 75 1.84 -7.10 -4.43
CA GLY A 75 2.70 -8.19 -4.89
C GLY A 75 4.13 -7.72 -5.19
N PRO A 76 5.02 -8.64 -5.60
CA PRO A 76 6.36 -8.30 -6.03
C PRO A 76 6.34 -7.22 -7.10
N ARG A 77 7.27 -6.27 -7.00
CA ARG A 77 7.51 -5.31 -8.09
C ARG A 77 8.14 -6.07 -9.24
N ASN A 78 7.41 -6.18 -10.35
CA ASN A 78 7.99 -6.63 -11.60
C ASN A 78 8.87 -5.49 -12.11
N LEU A 79 10.17 -5.57 -11.84
CA LEU A 79 11.14 -4.71 -12.49
C LEU A 79 11.16 -5.11 -13.98
N PRO A 80 11.02 -4.18 -14.94
CA PRO A 80 11.48 -4.43 -16.29
C PRO A 80 13.01 -4.64 -16.31
#